data_AF-A0AB72ZR41-F1
#
_entry.id   AF-A0AB72ZR41-F1
#
_cell.length_a   1.000
_cell.length_b   1.000
_cell.length_c   1.000
_cell.angle_alpha   90.00
_cell.angle_beta   90.00
_cell.angle_gamma   90.00
#
_symmetry.space_group_name_H-M   'P 1'
#
loop_
_entity.id
_entity.type
_entity.pdbx_description
1 polymer ?
#
loop_
_entity_poly.entity_id
_entity_poly.type
_entity_poly.pdbx_seq_one_letter_code
_entity_poly.pdbx_strand_id
1 'polypeptide(L)'
;MFGLYEGKVREVQRTHFETGNLPLFFSIKLNPAQRGEGELYLRSTLSFPERGVQAVAQQKLTGKNKVVLQMIPKTCYPNCQLPNTR
;
A
#
# COMPACT_ATOMS: atom_id res chain seq x y z
N MET A 1 -0.67 5.20 1.19
CA MET A 1 0.35 5.74 2.11
C MET A 1 -0.36 6.47 3.22
N PHE A 2 0.08 6.24 4.45
CA PHE A 2 -0.52 6.77 5.66
C PHE A 2 0.52 7.57 6.42
N GLY A 3 0.09 8.63 7.09
CA GLY A 3 0.93 9.45 7.98
C GLY A 3 0.32 9.56 9.37
N LEU A 4 1.16 9.81 10.37
CA LEU A 4 0.72 10.11 11.73
C LEU A 4 0.51 11.63 11.90
N TYR A 5 -0.68 12.00 12.36
CA TYR A 5 -1.06 13.39 12.66
C TYR A 5 -1.83 13.40 13.98
N GLU A 6 -1.34 14.16 14.96
CA GLU A 6 -1.97 14.29 16.27
C GLU A 6 -2.24 12.91 16.91
N GLY A 7 -1.27 12.00 16.77
CA GLY A 7 -1.38 10.62 17.25
C GLY A 7 -2.34 9.72 16.47
N LYS A 8 -2.94 10.19 15.37
CA LYS A 8 -3.87 9.40 14.54
C LYS A 8 -3.27 9.08 13.17
N VAL A 9 -3.34 7.82 12.78
CA VAL A 9 -2.94 7.37 11.44
C VAL A 9 -4.01 7.76 10.43
N ARG A 10 -3.64 8.52 9.39
CA ARG A 10 -4.55 8.96 8.33
C ARG A 10 -3.98 8.63 6.96
N GLU A 11 -4.84 8.30 6.00
CA GLU A 11 -4.42 8.15 4.61
C GLU A 11 -4.04 9.54 4.05
N VAL A 12 -2.81 9.67 3.55
CA VAL A 12 -2.29 10.94 3.01
C VAL A 12 -2.15 10.92 1.49
N GLN A 13 -2.04 9.74 0.90
CA GLN A 13 -1.90 9.55 -0.54
C GLN A 13 -2.31 8.13 -0.92
N ARG A 14 -3.08 8.00 -2.00
CA ARG A 14 -3.39 6.73 -2.66
C ARG A 14 -2.88 6.78 -4.10
N THR A 15 -2.29 5.69 -4.55
CA THR A 15 -1.79 5.55 -5.93
C THR A 15 -2.12 4.14 -6.40
N HIS A 16 -2.63 4.05 -7.62
CA HIS A 16 -2.94 2.78 -8.29
C HIS A 16 -1.94 2.56 -9.41
N PHE A 17 -1.50 1.31 -9.59
CA PHE A 17 -0.65 0.89 -10.70
C PHE A 17 -1.24 -0.39 -11.29
N GLU A 18 -1.33 -0.43 -12.61
CA GLU A 18 -1.60 -1.66 -13.34
C GLU A 18 -0.28 -2.25 -13.83
N THR A 19 -0.10 -3.55 -13.66
CA THR A 19 1.08 -4.26 -14.14
C THR A 19 0.74 -5.69 -14.52
N GLY A 20 1.41 -6.22 -15.54
CA GLY A 20 1.34 -7.64 -15.89
C GLY A 20 2.34 -8.50 -15.11
N ASN A 21 3.39 -7.91 -14.55
CA ASN A 21 4.51 -8.64 -13.92
C ASN A 21 5.07 -7.92 -12.68
N LEU A 22 5.78 -8.66 -11.83
CA LEU A 22 6.56 -8.15 -10.70
C LEU A 22 8.07 -8.41 -10.93
N PRO A 23 8.98 -7.58 -10.38
CA PRO A 23 8.73 -6.45 -9.48
C PRO A 23 8.16 -5.22 -10.20
N LEU A 24 7.29 -4.49 -9.51
CA LEU A 24 6.82 -3.16 -9.93
C LEU A 24 7.72 -2.09 -9.29
N PHE A 25 8.34 -1.25 -10.12
CA PHE A 25 9.04 -0.06 -9.64
C PHE A 25 8.05 1.10 -9.53
N PHE A 26 8.07 1.81 -8.40
CA PHE A 26 7.20 2.95 -8.16
C PHE A 26 7.96 4.09 -7.49
N SER A 27 7.44 5.30 -7.66
CA SER A 27 7.90 6.50 -6.96
C SER A 27 6.69 7.31 -6.53
N ILE A 28 6.63 7.67 -5.26
CA ILE A 28 5.57 8.52 -4.71
C ILE A 28 6.21 9.78 -4.16
N LYS A 29 5.75 10.94 -4.65
CA LYS A 29 6.17 12.24 -4.14
C LYS A 29 5.12 12.75 -3.16
N LEU A 30 5.55 13.13 -1.96
CA LEU A 30 4.70 13.74 -0.95
C LEU A 30 5.05 15.22 -0.80
N ASN A 31 4.02 16.07 -0.73
CA ASN A 31 4.17 17.47 -0.35
C ASN A 31 4.46 17.60 1.16
N PRO A 32 4.91 18.77 1.65
CA PRO A 32 5.24 18.96 3.06
C PRO A 32 4.08 18.65 4.01
N ALA A 33 2.85 19.04 3.65
CA ALA A 33 1.67 18.78 4.47
C ALA A 33 1.38 17.27 4.62
N GLN A 34 1.62 16.47 3.57
CA GLN A 34 1.42 15.01 3.56
C GLN A 34 2.52 14.21 4.31
N ARG A 35 3.67 14.82 4.60
CA ARG A 35 4.72 14.15 5.39
C ARG A 35 4.39 14.11 6.88
N GLY A 36 3.51 15.00 7.34
CA GLY A 36 3.04 15.05 8.72
C GLY A 36 4.19 15.16 9.73
N GLU A 37 4.06 14.47 10.86
CA GLU A 37 5.06 14.41 11.93
C GLU A 37 6.31 13.58 11.56
N GLY A 38 6.45 13.17 10.30
CA GLY A 38 7.60 12.41 9.79
C GLY A 38 7.43 10.89 9.89
N GLU A 39 6.39 10.40 10.58
CA GLU A 39 6.05 8.98 10.56
C GLU A 39 5.14 8.63 9.38
N LEU A 40 5.69 7.87 8.43
CA LEU A 40 4.95 7.39 7.27
C LEU A 40 4.87 5.86 7.26
N TYR A 41 3.73 5.37 6.80
CA TYR A 41 3.46 3.94 6.64
C TYR A 41 3.02 3.69 5.21
N LEU A 42 3.68 2.76 4.53
CA LEU A 42 3.29 2.31 3.21
C LEU A 42 2.49 1.03 3.35
N ARG A 43 1.29 1.02 2.77
CA ARG A 43 0.44 -0.16 2.63
C ARG A 43 0.21 -0.36 1.14
N SER A 44 0.43 -1.59 0.69
CA SER A 44 0.18 -2.01 -0.69
C SER A 44 -0.77 -3.21 -0.68
N THR A 45 -1.62 -3.25 -1.70
CA THR A 45 -2.57 -4.34 -1.95
C THR A 45 -2.42 -4.76 -3.41
N LEU A 46 -2.27 -6.06 -3.65
CA LEU A 46 -2.33 -6.64 -4.98
C LEU A 46 -3.72 -7.25 -5.19
N SER A 47 -4.40 -6.89 -6.27
CA SER A 47 -5.66 -7.48 -6.70
C SER A 47 -5.56 -7.89 -8.17
N PHE A 48 -6.36 -8.86 -8.58
CA PHE A 48 -6.59 -9.15 -9.99
C PHE A 48 -7.91 -8.51 -10.43
N PRO A 49 -8.10 -8.27 -11.75
CA PRO A 49 -9.36 -7.79 -12.27
C PRO A 49 -10.54 -8.61 -11.76
N GLU A 50 -11.59 -7.93 -11.28
CA GLU A 50 -12.83 -8.54 -10.76
C GLU A 50 -12.65 -9.49 -9.57
N ARG A 51 -11.49 -9.47 -8.92
CA ARG A 51 -11.21 -10.30 -7.73
C ARG A 51 -10.91 -9.45 -6.50
N GLY A 52 -10.99 -10.10 -5.34
CA GLY A 52 -10.58 -9.51 -4.08
C GLY A 52 -9.07 -9.26 -4.01
N VAL A 53 -8.65 -8.58 -2.94
CA VAL A 53 -7.22 -8.42 -2.62
C VAL A 53 -6.60 -9.80 -2.42
N GLN A 54 -5.55 -10.08 -3.19
CA GLN A 54 -4.82 -11.35 -3.26
C GLN A 54 -3.62 -11.37 -2.31
N ALA A 55 -2.90 -10.25 -2.20
CA ALA A 55 -1.74 -10.13 -1.33
C ALA A 55 -1.68 -8.71 -0.74
N VAL A 56 -1.04 -8.59 0.42
CA VAL A 56 -0.87 -7.32 1.13
C VAL A 56 0.57 -7.14 1.59
N ALA A 57 1.00 -5.90 1.70
CA ALA A 57 2.22 -5.55 2.42
C ALA A 57 1.99 -4.27 3.21
N GLN A 58 2.59 -4.17 4.40
CA GLN A 58 2.61 -2.95 5.19
C GLN A 58 3.98 -2.78 5.83
N GLN A 59 4.52 -1.56 5.76
CA GLN A 59 5.81 -1.24 6.32
C GLN A 59 5.86 0.21 6.81
N LYS A 60 6.41 0.44 8.00
CA LYS A 60 6.79 1.78 8.47
C LYS A 60 8.02 2.25 7.69
N LEU A 61 7.94 3.43 7.11
CA LEU A 61 9.05 4.04 6.40
C LEU A 61 9.98 4.68 7.44
N THR A 62 11.21 4.17 7.53
CA THR A 62 12.25 4.71 8.41
C THR A 62 13.37 5.27 7.52
N GLY A 63 13.53 6.59 7.51
CA GLY A 63 14.60 7.23 6.72
C GLY A 63 14.51 6.98 5.21
N LYS A 64 15.57 6.42 4.62
CA LYS A 64 15.97 6.57 3.20
C LYS A 64 14.85 6.24 2.20
N ASN A 65 14.78 7.08 1.17
CA ASN A 65 13.84 7.14 0.03
C ASN A 65 13.65 5.86 -0.82
N LYS A 66 14.19 4.70 -0.41
CA LYS A 66 14.07 3.43 -1.13
C LYS A 66 13.49 2.37 -0.22
N VAL A 67 12.32 1.86 -0.59
CA VAL A 67 11.62 0.78 0.12
C VAL A 67 11.39 -0.38 -0.83
N VAL A 68 11.55 -1.60 -0.32
CA VAL A 68 11.17 -2.83 -1.03
C VAL A 68 10.03 -3.45 -0.23
N LEU A 69 8.85 -3.51 -0.83
CA LEU A 69 7.71 -4.19 -0.23
C LEU A 69 7.66 -5.63 -0.75
N GLN A 70 7.80 -6.59 0.16
CA GLN A 70 7.50 -7.99 -0.15
C GLN A 70 6.02 -8.25 0.11
N MET A 71 5.29 -8.59 -0.96
CA MET A 71 3.86 -8.90 -0.86
C MET A 71 3.67 -10.24 -0.17
N ILE A 72 2.82 -10.26 0.86
CA ILE A 72 2.45 -11.48 1.57
C ILE A 72 1.11 -11.95 1.01
N PRO A 73 1.05 -13.15 0.39
CA PRO A 73 -0.19 -13.69 -0.14
C PRO A 73 -1.18 -13.93 1.00
N LYS A 74 -2.46 -13.66 0.75
CA LYS A 74 -3.54 -14.10 1.65
C LYS A 74 -3.73 -15.61 1.51
N THR A 75 -4.35 -16.22 2.49
CA THR A 75 -4.69 -17.66 2.48
C THR A 75 -5.54 -18.08 1.28
N CYS A 76 -6.33 -17.18 0.71
CA CYS A 76 -7.17 -17.42 -0.47
C CYS A 76 -6.46 -17.20 -1.82
N TYR A 77 -5.19 -16.77 -1.83
CA TYR A 77 -4.44 -16.52 -3.06
C TYR A 77 -4.39 -17.80 -3.94
N PRO A 78 -4.57 -17.73 -5.28
CA PRO A 78 -4.85 -16.57 -6.14
C PRO A 78 -6.36 -16.29 -6.37
N ASN A 79 -7.24 -16.88 -5.58
CA ASN A 79 -8.69 -16.95 -5.81
C ASN A 79 -9.51 -16.15 -4.79
N CYS A 80 -8.93 -15.14 -4.14
CA CYS A 80 -9.68 -14.30 -3.21
C CYS A 80 -10.85 -13.61 -3.94
N GLN A 81 -12.07 -13.73 -3.39
CA GLN A 81 -13.26 -13.09 -3.92
C GLN A 81 -13.40 -11.66 -3.37
N LEU A 82 -14.13 -10.81 -4.10
CA LEU A 82 -14.54 -9.51 -3.57
C LEU A 82 -15.39 -9.71 -2.31
N PRO A 83 -15.30 -8.81 -1.32
CA PRO A 83 -16.24 -8.85 -0.19
C PRO A 83 -17.66 -8.77 -0.75
N ASN A 84 -18.55 -9.65 -0.32
CA ASN A 84 -19.97 -9.52 -0.62
C ASN A 84 -20.47 -8.21 0.01
N THR A 85 -20.53 -7.13 -0.77
CA THR A 85 -21.31 -5.95 -0.41
C THR A 85 -22.79 -6.34 -0.52
N ARG A 86 -23.36 -6.77 0.60
CA ARG A 86 -24.82 -6.76 0.81
C ARG A 86 -25.25 -5.38 1.25
#